data_AF-A0A971AK48-F1
#
_entry.id   AF-A0A971AK48-F1
#
_cell.length_a   1.000
_cell.length_b   1.000
_cell.length_c   1.000
_cell.angle_alpha   90.00
_cell.angle_beta   90.00
_cell.angle_gamma   90.00
#
_symmetry.space_group_name_H-M   'P 1'
#
loop_
_entity.id
_entity.type
_entity.pdbx_description
1 polymer ?
#
loop_
_entity_poly.entity_id
_entity_poly.type
_entity_poly.pdbx_seq_one_letter_code
_entity_poly.pdbx_strand_id
1 'polypeptide(L)'
;METRILTPVPPIGRVCPQGSFSYPVGFGGEDFGTLMIRYNVPFDSMQAANPNMSASPLDAGQFVCIPQNGINPICSNGSYTIPTGESLGSLPAQLGGDIYSILRANPTLRPSEFTGGVTICRP
;
A
#
# COMPACT_ATOMS: atom_id res chain seq x y z
N MET A 1 23.67 1.51 34.57
CA MET A 1 22.97 0.40 33.90
C MET A 1 22.21 1.00 32.74
N GLU A 2 22.85 1.11 31.58
CA GLU A 2 22.22 1.68 30.38
C GLU A 2 21.39 0.61 29.68
N THR A 3 20.06 0.79 29.69
CA THR A 3 19.14 -0.04 28.94
C THR A 3 19.27 0.30 27.46
N ARG A 4 20.14 -0.43 26.75
CA ARG A 4 20.12 -0.47 25.28
C ARG A 4 18.75 -1.00 24.86
N ILE A 5 17.93 -0.11 24.32
CA ILE A 5 16.70 -0.47 23.61
C ILE A 5 17.15 -1.28 22.40
N LEU A 6 17.07 -2.60 22.51
CA LEU A 6 17.23 -3.50 21.38
C LEU A 6 15.97 -3.33 20.53
N THR A 7 15.96 -2.36 19.62
CA THR A 7 15.03 -2.41 18.49
C THR A 7 15.31 -3.75 17.80
N PRO A 8 14.34 -4.67 17.68
CA PRO A 8 14.57 -5.90 16.95
C PRO A 8 15.01 -5.53 15.54
N VAL A 9 16.22 -5.92 15.17
CA VAL A 9 16.67 -5.79 13.78
C VAL A 9 15.81 -6.77 12.98
N PRO A 10 15.14 -6.34 11.90
CA PRO A 10 14.39 -7.27 11.07
C PRO A 10 15.29 -8.43 10.65
N PRO A 11 14.80 -9.68 10.67
CA PRO A 11 15.58 -10.81 10.18
C PRO A 11 16.09 -10.47 8.79
N ILE A 12 17.40 -10.57 8.61
CA ILE A 12 18.11 -10.27 7.37
C ILE A 12 17.44 -11.09 6.26
N GLY A 13 16.70 -10.42 5.36
CA GLY A 13 16.09 -11.09 4.20
C GLY A 13 14.67 -10.66 3.81
N ARG A 14 13.90 -9.95 4.66
CA ARG A 14 12.57 -9.45 4.22
C ARG A 14 12.66 -8.01 3.73
N VAL A 15 13.07 -7.86 2.47
CA VAL A 15 12.93 -6.58 1.75
C VAL A 15 11.45 -6.40 1.44
N CYS A 16 10.84 -5.33 1.94
CA CYS A 16 9.47 -5.02 1.55
C CYS A 16 9.40 -4.71 0.05
N PRO A 17 8.30 -5.04 -0.63
CA PRO A 17 8.10 -4.62 -2.00
C PRO A 17 8.33 -3.12 -2.14
N GLN A 18 8.82 -2.69 -3.29
CA GLN A 18 8.96 -1.27 -3.58
C GLN A 18 7.60 -0.57 -3.35
N GLY A 19 7.62 0.68 -2.87
CA GLY A 19 6.40 1.41 -2.46
C GLY A 19 5.77 0.94 -1.16
N SER A 20 6.39 0.00 -0.46
CA SER A 20 6.07 -0.34 0.92
C SER A 20 7.24 -0.01 1.83
N PHE A 21 6.95 0.24 3.11
CA PHE A 21 7.97 0.34 4.15
C PHE A 21 7.78 -0.77 5.20
N SER A 22 8.86 -1.11 5.89
CA SER A 22 8.83 -2.10 6.96
C SER A 22 8.33 -1.45 8.25
N TYR A 23 7.27 -1.99 8.82
CA TYR A 23 6.70 -1.56 10.09
C TYR A 23 6.91 -2.64 11.15
N PRO A 24 7.61 -2.33 12.26
CA PRO A 24 7.70 -3.22 13.41
C PRO A 24 6.40 -3.14 14.22
N VAL A 25 5.70 -4.26 14.35
CA VAL A 25 4.45 -4.36 15.12
C VAL A 25 4.72 -4.03 16.58
N GLY A 26 3.95 -3.09 17.12
CA GLY A 26 4.07 -2.63 18.49
C GLY A 26 3.53 -3.63 19.51
N PHE A 27 3.84 -3.40 20.78
CA PHE A 27 3.20 -4.11 21.89
C PHE A 27 1.77 -3.56 22.06
N GLY A 28 0.76 -4.33 21.67
CA GLY A 28 -0.63 -3.88 21.77
C GLY A 28 -1.69 -4.68 21.02
N GLY A 29 -1.33 -5.80 20.37
CA GLY A 29 -2.30 -6.62 19.63
C GLY A 29 -2.78 -5.96 18.34
N GLU A 30 -1.90 -5.23 17.64
CA GLU A 30 -2.21 -4.69 16.32
C GLU A 30 -2.50 -5.84 15.34
N ASP A 31 -3.43 -5.62 14.42
CA ASP A 31 -3.74 -6.54 13.33
C ASP A 31 -3.71 -5.79 11.98
N PHE A 32 -3.92 -6.53 10.89
CA PHE A 32 -3.98 -5.94 9.55
C PHE A 32 -5.04 -4.84 9.46
N GLY A 33 -6.21 -5.01 10.07
CA GLY A 33 -7.29 -4.02 10.03
C GLY A 33 -6.88 -2.71 10.68
N THR A 34 -6.23 -2.76 11.83
CA THR A 34 -5.77 -1.57 12.56
C THR A 34 -4.71 -0.81 11.76
N LEU A 35 -3.76 -1.53 11.14
CA LEU A 35 -2.71 -0.93 10.31
C LEU A 35 -3.28 -0.38 8.99
N MET A 36 -4.21 -1.10 8.37
CA MET A 36 -4.93 -0.64 7.18
C MET A 36 -5.70 0.65 7.43
N ILE A 37 -6.38 0.79 8.57
CA ILE A 37 -7.06 2.04 8.93
C ILE A 37 -6.04 3.16 9.17
N ARG A 38 -4.99 2.90 9.96
CA ARG A 38 -3.96 3.90 10.30
C ARG A 38 -3.27 4.47 9.07
N TYR A 39 -2.89 3.60 8.13
CA TYR A 39 -2.16 3.97 6.93
C TYR A 39 -3.05 4.15 5.70
N ASN A 40 -4.37 4.04 5.89
CA ASN A 40 -5.39 4.07 4.85
C ASN A 40 -5.13 3.06 3.71
N VAL A 41 -4.57 1.89 3.98
CA VAL A 41 -4.22 0.88 2.97
C VAL A 41 -5.39 -0.07 2.72
N PRO A 42 -5.78 -0.36 1.46
CA PRO A 42 -6.81 -1.35 1.19
C PRO A 42 -6.30 -2.79 1.39
N PHE A 43 -7.22 -3.69 1.73
CA PHE A 43 -6.89 -5.07 2.12
C PHE A 43 -6.04 -5.79 1.07
N ASP A 44 -6.42 -5.71 -0.20
CA ASP A 44 -5.71 -6.42 -1.28
C ASP A 44 -4.25 -5.94 -1.42
N SER A 45 -3.97 -4.66 -1.14
CA SER A 45 -2.61 -4.12 -1.14
C SER A 45 -1.81 -4.61 0.05
N MET A 46 -2.44 -4.63 1.21
CA MET A 46 -1.85 -5.15 2.44
C MET A 46 -1.52 -6.64 2.29
N GLN A 47 -2.43 -7.42 1.70
CA GLN A 47 -2.24 -8.86 1.44
C GLN A 47 -1.18 -9.10 0.36
N ALA A 48 -1.18 -8.34 -0.73
CA ALA A 48 -0.19 -8.45 -1.79
C ALA A 48 1.23 -8.12 -1.30
N ALA A 49 1.37 -7.16 -0.38
CA ALA A 49 2.65 -6.84 0.25
C ALA A 49 3.10 -7.88 1.29
N ASN A 50 2.16 -8.69 1.80
CA ASN A 50 2.40 -9.67 2.86
C ASN A 50 1.80 -11.06 2.51
N PRO A 51 2.15 -11.67 1.36
CA PRO A 51 1.44 -12.83 0.81
C PRO A 51 1.50 -14.08 1.71
N ASN A 52 2.52 -14.15 2.57
CA ASN A 52 2.76 -15.29 3.47
C ASN A 52 2.33 -15.02 4.92
N MET A 53 1.63 -13.92 5.19
CA MET A 53 1.16 -13.57 6.54
C MET A 53 -0.35 -13.81 6.63
N SER A 54 -0.78 -14.48 7.70
CA SER A 54 -2.20 -14.61 8.01
C SER A 54 -2.70 -13.32 8.69
N ALA A 55 -3.97 -12.96 8.45
CA ALA A 55 -4.64 -11.84 9.10
C ALA A 55 -5.00 -12.12 10.59
N SER A 56 -4.28 -13.03 11.23
CA SER A 56 -4.34 -13.29 12.67
C SER A 56 -3.73 -12.08 13.43
N PRO A 57 -4.02 -11.90 14.74
CA PRO A 57 -3.35 -10.86 15.51
C PRO A 57 -1.83 -10.97 15.32
N LEU A 58 -1.18 -9.83 15.04
CA LEU A 58 0.23 -9.81 14.73
C LEU A 58 1.04 -9.90 16.02
N ASP A 59 2.15 -10.64 15.96
CA ASP A 59 3.03 -10.77 17.10
C ASP A 59 3.85 -9.49 17.31
N ALA A 60 4.04 -9.09 18.57
CA ALA A 60 4.87 -7.94 18.89
C ALA A 60 6.31 -8.16 18.39
N GLY A 61 6.87 -7.17 17.68
CA GLY A 61 8.19 -7.26 17.04
C GLY A 61 8.20 -7.97 15.69
N GLN A 62 7.06 -8.46 15.20
CA GLN A 62 6.91 -8.94 13.82
C GLN A 62 7.03 -7.77 12.84
N PHE A 63 7.63 -8.00 11.68
CA PHE A 63 7.71 -7.00 10.62
C PHE A 63 6.62 -7.20 9.58
N VAL A 64 5.86 -6.14 9.33
CA VAL A 64 4.81 -6.08 8.30
C VAL A 64 5.23 -5.07 7.24
N CYS A 65 5.03 -5.39 5.97
CA CYS A 65 5.22 -4.44 4.89
C CYS A 65 3.95 -3.60 4.73
N ILE A 66 4.05 -2.29 4.95
CA ILE A 66 2.95 -1.34 4.81
C ILE A 66 3.10 -0.63 3.47
N PRO A 67 2.19 -0.89 2.50
CA PRO A 67 2.11 -0.12 1.27
C PRO A 67 1.89 1.37 1.56
N GLN A 68 2.59 2.24 0.85
CA GLN A 68 2.26 3.65 0.80
C GLN A 68 1.11 3.83 -0.19
N ASN A 69 0.04 4.51 0.23
CA ASN A 69 -1.05 4.85 -0.68
C ASN A 69 -0.55 5.62 -1.89
N GLY A 70 -1.02 5.21 -3.07
CA GLY A 70 -0.84 5.96 -4.31
C GLY A 70 0.54 5.86 -4.96
N ILE A 71 1.39 4.92 -4.56
CA ILE A 71 2.60 4.60 -5.33
C ILE A 71 2.60 3.11 -5.63
N ASN A 72 1.89 2.71 -6.69
CA ASN A 72 2.21 1.46 -7.35
C ASN A 72 3.56 1.70 -8.08
N PRO A 73 4.69 1.17 -7.58
CA PRO A 73 6.01 1.63 -7.99
C PRO A 73 6.49 0.99 -9.29
N ILE A 74 5.78 0.00 -9.80
CA ILE A 74 6.10 -0.66 -11.07
C ILE A 74 4.85 -0.60 -11.93
N CYS A 75 4.62 0.55 -12.54
CA CYS A 75 3.65 0.65 -13.62
C CYS A 75 4.34 0.26 -14.92
N SER A 76 4.00 -0.92 -15.46
CA SER A 76 4.55 -1.41 -16.74
C SER A 76 4.34 -0.41 -17.89
N ASN A 77 3.23 0.34 -17.84
CA ASN A 77 2.85 1.34 -18.84
C ASN A 77 3.07 2.79 -18.35
N GLY A 78 3.91 2.98 -17.32
CA GLY A 78 4.18 4.28 -16.71
C GLY A 78 3.09 4.74 -15.74
N SER A 79 3.42 5.78 -14.97
CA SER A 79 2.54 6.37 -13.97
C SER A 79 1.86 7.65 -14.46
N TYR A 80 0.77 8.03 -13.79
CA TYR A 80 0.02 9.25 -14.03
C TYR A 80 -0.45 9.83 -12.70
N THR A 81 -0.17 11.12 -12.46
CA THR A 81 -0.69 11.82 -11.29
C THR A 81 -1.98 12.53 -11.67
N ILE A 82 -3.07 12.21 -10.97
CA ILE A 82 -4.40 12.76 -11.23
C ILE A 82 -4.37 14.28 -10.95
N PRO A 83 -4.76 15.14 -11.91
CA PRO A 83 -4.86 16.58 -11.68
C PRO A 83 -5.89 16.93 -10.60
N THR A 84 -5.69 18.07 -9.93
CA THR A 84 -6.66 18.57 -8.94
C THR A 84 -8.04 18.73 -9.56
N GLY A 85 -9.07 18.19 -8.89
CA GLY A 85 -10.47 18.25 -9.34
C GLY A 85 -10.90 17.13 -10.30
N GLU A 86 -9.98 16.26 -10.74
CA GLU A 86 -10.31 15.07 -11.51
C GLU A 86 -10.69 13.86 -10.62
N SER A 87 -11.36 12.89 -11.24
CA SER A 87 -11.80 11.66 -10.58
C SER A 87 -11.79 10.48 -11.55
N LEU A 88 -12.01 9.26 -11.06
CA LEU A 88 -12.08 8.05 -11.90
C LEU A 88 -12.97 8.21 -13.15
N GLY A 89 -14.05 8.98 -13.06
CA GLY A 89 -14.97 9.21 -14.18
C GLY A 89 -14.40 10.07 -15.32
N SER A 90 -13.44 10.96 -15.04
CA SER A 90 -12.81 11.83 -16.06
C SER A 90 -11.55 11.22 -16.66
N LEU A 91 -10.91 10.27 -15.97
CA LEU A 91 -9.64 9.69 -16.37
C LEU A 91 -9.64 8.95 -17.72
N PRO A 92 -10.71 8.26 -18.17
CA PRO A 92 -10.71 7.61 -19.48
C PRO A 92 -10.42 8.58 -20.64
N ALA A 93 -10.86 9.84 -20.54
CA ALA A 93 -10.58 10.86 -21.54
C ALA A 93 -9.09 11.26 -21.60
N GLN A 94 -8.37 11.16 -20.48
CA GLN A 94 -6.95 11.53 -20.37
C GLN A 94 -6.00 10.36 -20.67
N LEU A 95 -6.40 9.15 -20.25
CA LEU A 95 -5.54 7.96 -20.31
C LEU A 95 -5.84 7.06 -21.52
N GLY A 96 -7.03 7.18 -22.10
CA GLY A 96 -7.57 6.21 -23.04
C GLY A 96 -8.09 4.94 -22.34
N GLY A 97 -8.89 4.15 -23.06
CA GLY A 97 -9.52 2.95 -22.52
C GLY A 97 -10.82 3.23 -21.77
N ASP A 98 -11.15 2.35 -20.82
CA ASP A 98 -12.36 2.45 -19.98
C ASP A 98 -12.02 2.42 -18.48
N ILE A 99 -13.01 2.73 -17.64
CA ILE A 99 -12.86 2.72 -16.18
C ILE A 99 -12.35 1.36 -15.67
N TYR A 100 -12.79 0.25 -16.27
CA TYR A 100 -12.38 -1.09 -15.85
C TYR A 100 -10.90 -1.34 -16.11
N SER A 101 -10.36 -0.88 -17.23
CA SER A 101 -8.93 -0.99 -17.55
C SER A 101 -8.08 -0.21 -16.55
N ILE A 102 -8.51 0.99 -16.17
CA ILE A 102 -7.82 1.83 -15.17
C ILE A 102 -7.85 1.14 -13.80
N LEU A 103 -9.01 0.62 -13.37
CA LEU A 103 -9.13 -0.12 -12.11
C LEU A 103 -8.26 -1.39 -12.10
N ARG A 104 -8.19 -2.13 -13.21
CA ARG A 104 -7.34 -3.33 -13.32
C ARG A 104 -5.84 -3.02 -13.24
N ALA A 105 -5.40 -1.90 -13.78
CA ALA A 105 -4.02 -1.44 -13.67
C ALA A 105 -3.67 -0.94 -12.25
N ASN A 106 -4.69 -0.63 -11.46
CA ASN A 106 -4.58 -0.09 -10.11
C ASN A 106 -5.37 -0.94 -9.11
N PRO A 107 -5.07 -2.24 -8.98
CA PRO A 107 -5.83 -3.14 -8.12
C PRO A 107 -5.71 -2.77 -6.63
N THR A 108 -4.76 -1.90 -6.31
CA THR A 108 -4.49 -1.37 -4.98
C THR A 108 -5.28 -0.11 -4.63
N LEU A 109 -6.12 0.42 -5.53
CA LEU A 109 -6.91 1.64 -5.29
C LEU A 109 -8.41 1.35 -5.38
N ARG A 110 -9.17 1.83 -4.41
CA ARG A 110 -10.63 1.86 -4.47
C ARG A 110 -11.07 2.95 -5.46
N PRO A 111 -12.26 2.82 -6.09
CA PRO A 111 -12.77 3.84 -7.00
C PRO A 111 -12.81 5.27 -6.43
N SER A 112 -13.11 5.39 -5.14
CA SER A 112 -13.16 6.68 -4.41
C SER A 112 -11.79 7.31 -4.15
N GLU A 113 -10.70 6.55 -4.32
CA GLU A 113 -9.33 7.01 -4.07
C GLU A 113 -8.67 7.59 -5.33
N PHE A 114 -9.33 7.49 -6.49
CA PHE A 114 -8.90 8.17 -7.70
C PHE A 114 -9.32 9.64 -7.62
N THR A 115 -8.54 10.45 -6.91
CA THR A 115 -8.76 11.88 -6.73
C THR A 115 -7.48 12.66 -7.01
N GLY A 116 -7.62 13.97 -7.18
CA GLY A 116 -6.49 14.86 -7.47
C GLY A 116 -5.31 14.70 -6.50
N GLY A 117 -4.11 14.60 -7.05
CA GLY A 117 -2.85 14.40 -6.33
C GLY A 117 -2.43 12.94 -6.19
N VAL A 118 -3.32 11.97 -6.47
CA VAL A 118 -2.99 10.54 -6.40
C VAL A 118 -2.24 10.11 -7.66
N THR A 119 -1.17 9.34 -7.50
CA THR A 119 -0.44 8.73 -8.61
C THR A 119 -0.94 7.31 -8.84
N ILE A 120 -1.25 7.00 -10.10
CA ILE A 120 -1.83 5.74 -10.54
C ILE A 120 -1.02 5.16 -11.69
N CYS A 121 -1.12 3.86 -11.92
CA CYS A 121 -0.65 3.23 -13.14
C CYS A 121 -1.60 3.51 -14.30
N ARG A 122 -1.01 3.74 -15.46
CA ARG A 122 -1.75 3.79 -16.71
C ARG A 122 -2.18 2.37 -17.09
N PRO A 123 -3.39 2.20 -17.67
CA PRO A 123 -3.83 0.92 -18.22
C PRO A 123 -2.90 0.37 -19.31
#